data_AF-Q0RKP3-F1
#
_entry.id   AF-Q0RKP3-F1
#
_cell.length_a   1.000
_cell.length_b   1.000
_cell.length_c   1.000
_cell.angle_alpha   90.00
_cell.angle_beta   90.00
_cell.angle_gamma   90.00
#
_symmetry.space_group_name_H-M   'P 1'
#
loop_
_entity.id
_entity.type
_entity.pdbx_description
1 polymer ?
#
loop_
_entity_poly.entity_id
_entity_poly.type
_entity_poly.pdbx_seq_one_letter_code
_entity_poly.pdbx_strand_id
1 'polypeptide(L)'
;MTVVPPGVVRPAWVVLAEDVAPLPAGATLGQRVAPLLRNLALAAGTGQANLWLPEDPPPDGVANAGPGRPGVRAVAAVRDGGTQVGELVVTDGEDGTAAAVPAELLAQTADCVALLLREVRADAAQREQAVHAAGLARRAATVEADLAAVLDVERHRLAGWVLTGTTRRLAEVTLRWREFAAAARDEPSRTLATLRELRAAVDDLIDDFRTVVRAVHPSTLRSRGTAAALGELAASLPRRVHCTGDLGRRVGWEVESGIYHATAVVFAAVPATADAPLSVHFSRVGERLAVRVCDPAGSAQRLRAALADDARLLAALGGGLRCQASPTGAALVDIWLPQRLAGDDDPGPPPLPPAPHVPPAPHVRHVPPAPRR
;
A
#
# COMPACT_ATOMS: atom_id res chain seq x y z
N MET A 1 -40.03 46.72 19.33
CA MET A 1 -40.38 45.90 18.15
C MET A 1 -41.82 46.19 17.79
N THR A 2 -42.02 47.17 16.91
CA THR A 2 -43.33 47.55 16.39
C THR A 2 -43.65 46.56 15.27
N VAL A 3 -44.49 45.58 15.55
CA VAL A 3 -44.97 44.64 14.52
C VAL A 3 -45.80 45.45 13.53
N VAL A 4 -45.25 45.65 12.34
CA VAL A 4 -45.94 46.32 11.23
C VAL A 4 -47.12 45.44 10.80
N PRO A 5 -48.33 45.99 10.58
CA PRO A 5 -49.50 45.19 10.22
C PRO A 5 -49.30 44.46 8.87
N PRO A 6 -49.88 43.26 8.70
CA PRO A 6 -49.80 42.52 7.43
C PRO A 6 -50.42 43.35 6.30
N GLY A 7 -49.71 43.43 5.16
CA GLY A 7 -50.16 44.15 3.97
C GLY A 7 -49.45 45.48 3.68
N VAL A 8 -48.49 45.90 4.51
CA VAL A 8 -47.67 47.09 4.26
C VAL A 8 -46.32 46.70 3.64
N VAL A 9 -45.97 47.37 2.54
CA VAL A 9 -44.66 47.23 1.90
C VAL A 9 -43.56 47.73 2.84
N ARG A 10 -42.56 46.88 3.11
CA ARG A 10 -41.42 47.22 3.98
C ARG A 10 -40.12 47.32 3.16
N PRO A 11 -39.11 48.06 3.65
CA PRO A 11 -37.76 47.98 3.09
C PRO A 11 -37.24 46.54 3.10
N ALA A 12 -36.50 46.13 2.06
CA ALA A 12 -36.10 44.72 1.90
C ALA A 12 -35.24 44.21 3.07
N TRP A 13 -34.40 45.07 3.65
CA TRP A 13 -33.57 44.73 4.80
C TRP A 13 -34.39 44.43 6.08
N VAL A 14 -35.57 45.05 6.24
CA VAL A 14 -36.48 44.76 7.37
C VAL A 14 -37.07 43.37 7.21
N VAL A 15 -37.50 43.02 5.99
CA VAL A 15 -37.99 41.67 5.66
C VAL A 15 -36.90 40.63 5.87
N LEU A 16 -35.66 40.93 5.46
CA LEU A 16 -34.51 40.08 5.70
C LEU A 16 -34.30 39.84 7.22
N ALA A 17 -34.35 40.90 8.03
CA ALA A 17 -34.11 40.80 9.47
C ALA A 17 -35.24 40.13 10.26
N GLU A 18 -36.49 40.42 9.92
CA GLU A 18 -37.66 39.97 10.69
C GLU A 18 -38.24 38.64 10.20
N ASP A 19 -38.18 38.37 8.90
CA ASP A 19 -38.86 37.20 8.30
C ASP A 19 -37.89 36.14 7.77
N VAL A 20 -36.65 36.52 7.41
CA VAL A 20 -35.66 35.60 6.85
C VAL A 20 -34.63 35.15 7.90
N ALA A 21 -34.05 36.08 8.66
CA ALA A 21 -33.02 35.77 9.65
C ALA A 21 -33.48 34.81 10.77
N PRO A 22 -34.76 34.82 11.23
CA PRO A 22 -35.23 33.85 12.23
C PRO A 22 -35.47 32.44 11.68
N LEU A 23 -35.39 32.23 10.36
CA LEU A 23 -35.58 30.91 9.77
C LEU A 23 -34.48 29.94 10.25
N PRO A 24 -34.81 28.65 10.41
CA PRO A 24 -33.82 27.66 10.83
C PRO A 24 -32.70 27.53 9.80
N ALA A 25 -31.49 27.15 10.24
CA ALA A 25 -30.33 27.00 9.37
C ALA A 25 -30.57 26.05 8.17
N GLY A 26 -31.45 25.05 8.33
CA GLY A 26 -31.86 24.13 7.26
C GLY A 26 -32.90 24.67 6.27
N ALA A 27 -33.33 25.93 6.39
CA ALA A 27 -34.30 26.52 5.48
C ALA A 27 -33.74 26.61 4.05
N THR A 28 -34.52 26.15 3.08
CA THR A 28 -34.13 26.16 1.66
C THR A 28 -34.03 27.58 1.12
N LEU A 29 -33.31 27.76 0.01
CA LEU A 29 -33.24 29.05 -0.67
C LEU A 29 -34.64 29.60 -0.99
N GLY A 30 -35.56 28.75 -1.46
CA GLY A 30 -36.95 29.14 -1.72
C GLY A 30 -37.67 29.66 -0.48
N GLN A 31 -37.48 29.04 0.68
CA GLN A 31 -38.06 29.49 1.95
C GLN A 31 -37.47 30.84 2.40
N ARG A 32 -36.17 31.06 2.19
CA ARG A 32 -35.48 32.31 2.56
C ARG A 32 -35.81 33.48 1.62
N VAL A 33 -36.04 33.19 0.34
CA VAL A 33 -36.36 34.21 -0.68
C VAL A 33 -37.87 34.53 -0.74
N ALA A 34 -38.74 33.60 -0.34
CA ALA A 34 -40.19 33.78 -0.40
C ALA A 34 -40.73 35.04 0.33
N PRO A 35 -40.25 35.42 1.54
CA PRO A 35 -40.69 36.65 2.20
C PRO A 35 -40.34 37.92 1.41
N LEU A 36 -39.15 37.94 0.79
CA LEU A 36 -38.67 39.05 -0.06
C LEU A 36 -39.50 39.17 -1.34
N LEU A 37 -39.78 38.05 -2.01
CA LEU A 37 -40.64 38.02 -3.19
C LEU A 37 -42.08 38.40 -2.86
N ARG A 38 -42.62 37.96 -1.71
CA ARG A 38 -43.95 38.35 -1.27
C ARG A 38 -44.03 39.86 -1.00
N ASN A 39 -43.00 40.45 -0.41
CA ASN A 39 -42.94 41.90 -0.18
C ASN A 39 -42.87 42.69 -1.50
N LEU A 40 -42.15 42.20 -2.51
CA LEU A 40 -42.16 42.77 -3.87
C LEU A 40 -43.52 42.62 -4.56
N ALA A 41 -44.15 41.45 -4.46
CA ALA A 41 -45.47 41.22 -5.03
C ALA A 41 -46.53 42.13 -4.40
N LEU A 42 -46.49 42.33 -3.07
CA LEU A 42 -47.34 43.29 -2.37
C LEU A 42 -47.17 44.73 -2.89
N ALA A 43 -45.92 45.15 -3.17
CA ALA A 43 -45.65 46.46 -3.78
C ALA A 43 -46.16 46.57 -5.23
N ALA A 44 -46.24 45.43 -5.93
CA ALA A 44 -46.77 45.34 -7.29
C ALA A 44 -48.31 45.20 -7.35
N GLY A 45 -49.00 45.04 -6.20
CA GLY A 45 -50.45 44.89 -6.12
C GLY A 45 -50.93 43.48 -6.46
N THR A 46 -51.51 43.30 -7.65
CA THR A 46 -52.03 42.01 -8.15
C THR A 46 -50.99 41.16 -8.87
N GLY A 47 -49.76 41.68 -9.00
CA GLY A 47 -48.66 41.02 -9.70
C GLY A 47 -47.95 39.91 -8.92
N GLN A 48 -47.08 39.16 -9.61
CA GLN A 48 -46.20 38.16 -9.01
C GLN A 48 -44.74 38.60 -9.08
N ALA A 49 -43.93 38.18 -8.11
CA ALA A 49 -42.48 38.38 -8.12
C ALA A 49 -41.78 37.02 -8.07
N ASN A 50 -40.86 36.80 -9.00
CA ASN A 50 -40.14 35.53 -9.17
C ASN A 50 -38.63 35.78 -9.23
N LEU A 51 -37.85 34.84 -8.69
CA LEU A 51 -36.41 34.78 -8.85
C LEU A 51 -36.07 33.75 -9.92
N TRP A 52 -35.33 34.19 -10.93
CA TRP A 52 -34.74 33.34 -11.96
C TRP A 52 -33.26 33.09 -11.67
N LEU A 53 -32.84 31.83 -11.78
CA LEU A 53 -31.44 31.43 -11.69
C LEU A 53 -30.99 30.90 -13.07
N PRO A 54 -29.76 31.23 -13.53
CA PRO A 54 -29.27 30.79 -14.83
C PRO A 54 -29.13 29.26 -14.97
N GLU A 55 -29.06 28.55 -13.84
CA GLU A 55 -28.84 27.09 -13.76
C GLU A 55 -30.16 26.28 -13.76
N ASP A 56 -31.32 26.94 -13.56
CA ASP A 56 -32.63 26.28 -13.60
C ASP A 56 -33.29 26.46 -14.98
N PRO A 57 -33.54 25.38 -15.75
CA PRO A 57 -34.44 25.47 -16.89
C PRO A 57 -35.84 25.85 -16.38
N PRO A 58 -36.60 26.71 -17.08
CA PRO A 58 -37.96 27.02 -16.66
C PRO A 58 -38.78 25.73 -16.56
N PRO A 59 -39.57 25.54 -15.48
CA PRO A 59 -40.44 24.39 -15.38
C PRO A 59 -41.43 24.36 -16.55
N ASP A 60 -41.60 23.18 -17.17
CA ASP A 60 -42.57 22.96 -18.24
C ASP A 60 -43.98 23.36 -17.76
N GLY A 61 -44.59 24.32 -18.46
CA GLY A 61 -45.93 24.83 -18.15
C GLY A 61 -45.99 26.19 -17.44
N VAL A 62 -44.87 26.74 -16.96
CA VAL A 62 -44.80 28.13 -16.44
C VAL A 62 -44.13 29.04 -17.47
N ALA A 63 -44.63 29.02 -18.70
CA ALA A 63 -44.02 29.70 -19.85
C ALA A 63 -44.07 31.26 -19.80
N ASN A 64 -44.50 31.89 -18.70
CA ASN A 64 -44.92 33.29 -18.71
C ASN A 64 -44.12 34.27 -17.83
N ALA A 65 -42.96 33.90 -17.25
CA ALA A 65 -42.27 34.77 -16.28
C ALA A 65 -40.74 34.89 -16.46
N GLY A 66 -40.23 34.91 -17.69
CA GLY A 66 -38.80 35.17 -17.99
C GLY A 66 -38.55 36.62 -18.46
N PRO A 67 -37.29 37.11 -18.41
CA PRO A 67 -36.93 38.45 -18.89
C PRO A 67 -37.31 38.62 -20.37
N GLY A 68 -38.01 39.70 -20.72
CA GLY A 68 -38.39 40.03 -22.11
C GLY A 68 -39.68 39.39 -22.65
N ARG A 69 -40.56 38.84 -21.79
CA ARG A 69 -41.88 38.33 -22.19
C ARG A 69 -43.01 39.34 -21.97
N PRO A 70 -44.16 39.24 -22.69
CA PRO A 70 -45.32 40.10 -22.46
C PRO A 70 -45.87 39.92 -21.03
N GLY A 71 -46.19 41.02 -20.36
CA GLY A 71 -46.65 41.02 -18.95
C GLY A 71 -45.54 41.17 -17.92
N VAL A 72 -44.27 41.29 -18.33
CA VAL A 72 -43.15 41.67 -17.44
C VAL A 72 -43.18 43.16 -17.19
N ARG A 73 -43.26 43.53 -15.92
CA ARG A 73 -43.42 44.91 -15.48
C ARG A 73 -42.10 45.55 -15.04
N ALA A 74 -41.29 44.79 -14.31
CA ALA A 74 -40.01 45.26 -13.81
C ALA A 74 -39.05 44.09 -13.70
N VAL A 75 -37.77 44.38 -13.97
CA VAL A 75 -36.70 43.40 -13.92
C VAL A 75 -35.49 44.01 -13.20
N ALA A 76 -34.85 43.23 -12.34
CA ALA A 76 -33.58 43.59 -11.74
C ALA A 76 -32.60 42.42 -11.76
N ALA A 77 -31.40 42.68 -12.28
CA ALA A 77 -30.32 41.72 -12.22
C ALA A 77 -29.86 41.54 -10.77
N VAL A 78 -29.87 40.29 -10.28
CA VAL A 78 -29.27 39.93 -9.01
C VAL A 78 -27.79 39.75 -9.25
N ARG A 79 -26.97 40.60 -8.62
CA ARG A 79 -25.51 40.63 -8.82
C ARG A 79 -24.78 40.27 -7.54
N ASP A 80 -23.85 39.33 -7.65
CA ASP A 80 -22.83 39.10 -6.63
C ASP A 80 -21.53 39.75 -7.12
N GLY A 81 -21.22 40.92 -6.59
CA GLY A 81 -20.16 41.78 -7.12
C GLY A 81 -20.44 42.19 -8.58
N GLY A 82 -19.51 41.89 -9.48
CA GLY A 82 -19.65 42.21 -10.92
C GLY A 82 -20.43 41.17 -11.73
N THR A 83 -20.77 40.03 -11.13
CA THR A 83 -21.34 38.88 -11.85
C THR A 83 -22.85 38.82 -11.64
N GLN A 84 -23.62 38.71 -12.71
CA GLN A 84 -25.06 38.45 -12.63
C GLN A 84 -25.29 36.97 -12.28
N VAL A 85 -25.93 36.72 -11.16
CA VAL A 85 -26.13 35.38 -10.58
C VAL A 85 -27.59 34.93 -10.62
N GLY A 86 -28.49 35.83 -11.01
CA GLY A 86 -29.91 35.61 -11.16
C GLY A 86 -30.62 36.88 -11.62
N GLU A 87 -31.93 36.81 -11.71
CA GLU A 87 -32.75 37.92 -12.17
C GLU A 87 -34.10 37.91 -11.45
N LEU A 88 -34.47 39.05 -10.86
CA LEU A 88 -35.78 39.25 -10.27
C LEU A 88 -36.72 39.75 -11.34
N VAL A 89 -37.86 39.08 -11.50
CA VAL A 89 -38.88 39.41 -12.48
C VAL A 89 -40.19 39.66 -11.75
N VAL A 90 -40.77 40.84 -11.97
CA VAL A 90 -42.11 41.16 -11.50
C VAL A 90 -43.06 41.19 -12.70
N THR A 91 -44.15 40.43 -12.64
CA THR A 91 -45.17 40.33 -13.69
C THR A 91 -46.49 40.95 -13.25
N ASP A 92 -47.29 41.39 -14.21
CA ASP A 92 -48.64 41.90 -13.96
C ASP A 92 -49.61 40.80 -13.50
N GLY A 93 -50.68 41.22 -12.80
CA GLY A 93 -51.83 40.36 -12.47
C GLY A 93 -52.91 40.39 -13.55
N GLU A 94 -53.85 39.45 -13.49
CA GLU A 94 -54.91 39.28 -14.50
C GLU A 94 -55.88 40.49 -14.62
N ASP A 95 -55.96 41.36 -13.60
CA ASP A 95 -56.96 42.45 -13.47
C ASP A 95 -56.43 43.90 -13.65
N GLY A 96 -55.41 44.11 -14.48
CA GLY A 96 -55.02 45.46 -14.95
C GLY A 96 -54.07 46.28 -14.06
N THR A 97 -53.66 47.45 -14.57
CA THR A 97 -52.48 48.24 -14.17
C THR A 97 -52.43 48.65 -12.70
N ALA A 98 -51.65 47.92 -11.91
CA ALA A 98 -51.32 48.26 -10.52
C ALA A 98 -50.26 49.38 -10.40
N ALA A 99 -49.83 49.77 -9.19
CA ALA A 99 -48.85 50.84 -8.94
C ALA A 99 -47.40 50.48 -9.33
N ALA A 100 -46.61 51.44 -9.83
CA ALA A 100 -45.22 51.21 -10.24
C ALA A 100 -44.37 50.72 -9.06
N VAL A 101 -43.68 49.59 -9.24
CA VAL A 101 -42.78 49.05 -8.21
C VAL A 101 -41.63 50.05 -7.99
N PRO A 102 -41.39 50.50 -6.75
CA PRO A 102 -40.29 51.42 -6.47
C PRO A 102 -38.94 50.80 -6.87
N ALA A 103 -38.17 51.50 -7.71
CA ALA A 103 -36.87 51.01 -8.19
C ALA A 103 -35.89 50.73 -7.03
N GLU A 104 -35.96 51.52 -5.96
CA GLU A 104 -35.16 51.31 -4.76
C GLU A 104 -35.51 50.00 -4.04
N LEU A 105 -36.80 49.67 -3.91
CA LEU A 105 -37.23 48.42 -3.28
C LEU A 105 -36.79 47.20 -4.11
N LEU A 106 -36.90 47.30 -5.43
CA LEU A 106 -36.47 46.26 -6.35
C LEU A 106 -34.95 46.04 -6.26
N ALA A 107 -34.16 47.11 -6.23
CA ALA A 107 -32.71 47.06 -6.07
C ALA A 107 -32.30 46.48 -4.70
N GLN A 108 -32.89 46.97 -3.60
CA GLN A 108 -32.62 46.44 -2.26
C GLN A 108 -32.98 44.96 -2.13
N THR A 109 -34.06 44.53 -2.79
CA THR A 109 -34.46 43.13 -2.81
C THR A 109 -33.47 42.29 -3.62
N ALA A 110 -33.00 42.79 -4.77
CA ALA A 110 -31.94 42.14 -5.55
C ALA A 110 -30.66 41.97 -4.72
N ASP A 111 -30.26 42.99 -3.95
CA ASP A 111 -29.08 42.93 -3.07
C ASP A 111 -29.27 41.90 -1.94
N CYS A 112 -30.44 41.89 -1.28
CA CYS A 112 -30.77 40.88 -0.26
C CYS A 112 -30.75 39.45 -0.82
N VAL A 113 -31.30 39.24 -2.02
CA VAL A 113 -31.29 37.93 -2.67
C VAL A 113 -29.87 37.52 -3.09
N ALA A 114 -29.04 38.46 -3.55
CA ALA A 114 -27.64 38.20 -3.86
C ALA A 114 -26.86 37.71 -2.64
N LEU A 115 -27.08 38.33 -1.47
CA LEU A 115 -26.48 37.90 -0.21
C LEU A 115 -26.87 36.46 0.17
N LEU A 116 -28.16 36.12 0.04
CA LEU A 116 -28.65 34.76 0.32
C LEU A 116 -28.07 33.72 -0.65
N LEU A 117 -27.96 34.05 -1.93
CA LEU A 117 -27.35 33.16 -2.92
C LEU A 117 -25.85 32.96 -2.65
N ARG A 118 -25.15 34.01 -2.25
CA ARG A 118 -23.73 33.95 -1.88
C ARG A 118 -23.52 33.07 -0.65
N GLU A 119 -24.37 33.18 0.37
CA GLU A 119 -24.36 32.32 1.56
C GLU A 119 -24.51 30.83 1.16
N VAL A 120 -25.54 30.51 0.37
CA VAL A 120 -25.82 29.12 -0.06
C VAL A 120 -24.67 28.53 -0.87
N ARG A 121 -24.06 29.32 -1.77
CA ARG A 121 -22.90 28.88 -2.56
C ARG A 121 -21.66 28.68 -1.71
N ALA A 122 -21.40 29.58 -0.75
CA ALA A 122 -20.30 29.44 0.19
C ALA A 122 -20.44 28.17 1.04
N ASP A 123 -21.65 27.90 1.52
CA ASP A 123 -22.00 26.67 2.24
C ASP A 123 -21.75 25.41 1.41
N ALA A 124 -22.19 25.40 0.15
CA ALA A 124 -21.99 24.28 -0.76
C ALA A 124 -20.49 24.05 -1.02
N ALA A 125 -19.73 25.10 -1.30
CA ALA A 125 -18.29 25.03 -1.51
C ALA A 125 -17.55 24.53 -0.25
N GLN A 126 -17.95 24.98 0.93
CA GLN A 126 -17.37 24.52 2.20
C GLN A 126 -17.64 23.02 2.44
N ARG A 127 -18.85 22.54 2.13
CA ARG A 127 -19.19 21.11 2.22
C ARG A 127 -18.36 20.27 1.24
N GLU A 128 -18.21 20.73 0.01
CA GLU A 128 -17.39 20.05 -0.99
C GLU A 128 -15.92 19.97 -0.56
N GLN A 129 -15.36 21.08 -0.06
CA GLN A 129 -14.01 21.11 0.49
C GLN A 129 -13.84 20.17 1.69
N ALA A 130 -14.83 20.11 2.59
CA ALA A 130 -14.79 19.20 3.74
C ALA A 130 -14.80 17.73 3.31
N VAL A 131 -15.63 17.36 2.32
CA VAL A 131 -15.66 16.00 1.75
C VAL A 131 -14.32 15.67 1.08
N HIS A 132 -13.76 16.61 0.32
CA HIS A 132 -12.47 16.43 -0.33
C HIS A 132 -11.34 16.24 0.70
N ALA A 133 -11.27 17.08 1.73
CA ALA A 133 -10.29 16.99 2.81
C ALA A 133 -10.39 15.66 3.57
N ALA A 134 -11.61 15.20 3.90
CA ALA A 134 -11.84 13.89 4.51
C ALA A 134 -11.43 12.73 3.59
N GLY A 135 -11.55 12.91 2.28
CA GLY A 135 -11.04 11.96 1.29
C GLY A 135 -9.51 11.87 1.28
N LEU A 136 -8.82 13.01 1.31
CA LEU A 136 -7.36 13.07 1.37
C LEU A 136 -6.81 12.49 2.69
N ALA A 137 -7.44 12.83 3.82
CA ALA A 137 -7.04 12.32 5.13
C ALA A 137 -7.14 10.79 5.21
N ARG A 138 -8.20 10.19 4.63
CA ARG A 138 -8.33 8.73 4.55
C ARG A 138 -7.23 8.10 3.69
N ARG A 139 -6.90 8.68 2.54
CA ARG A 139 -5.81 8.18 1.69
C ARG A 139 -4.46 8.28 2.39
N ALA A 140 -4.20 9.39 3.08
CA ALA A 140 -2.98 9.56 3.87
C ALA A 140 -2.86 8.49 4.96
N ALA A 141 -3.92 8.23 5.71
CA ALA A 141 -3.95 7.18 6.73
C ALA A 141 -3.70 5.78 6.15
N THR A 142 -4.25 5.47 4.97
CA THR A 142 -3.97 4.20 4.27
C THR A 142 -2.50 4.09 3.89
N VAL A 143 -1.93 5.13 3.27
CA VAL A 143 -0.51 5.15 2.88
C VAL A 143 0.42 5.04 4.08
N GLU A 144 0.09 5.71 5.19
CA GLU A 144 0.86 5.60 6.45
C GLU A 144 0.81 4.19 7.03
N ALA A 145 -0.37 3.54 7.03
CA ALA A 145 -0.51 2.17 7.50
C ALA A 145 0.27 1.18 6.61
N ASP A 146 0.21 1.35 5.28
CA ASP A 146 0.97 0.53 4.33
C ASP A 146 2.48 0.72 4.53
N LEU A 147 2.94 1.97 4.70
CA LEU A 147 4.35 2.26 4.97
C LEU A 147 4.81 1.68 6.30
N ALA A 148 4.01 1.78 7.35
CA ALA A 148 4.32 1.19 8.65
C ALA A 148 4.46 -0.33 8.54
N ALA A 149 3.54 -1.00 7.82
CA ALA A 149 3.61 -2.43 7.57
C ALA A 149 4.87 -2.82 6.77
N VAL A 150 5.22 -2.08 5.71
CA VAL A 150 6.44 -2.31 4.92
C VAL A 150 7.69 -2.10 5.77
N LEU A 151 7.75 -1.03 6.56
CA LEU A 151 8.89 -0.74 7.44
C LEU A 151 9.05 -1.80 8.52
N ASP A 152 7.97 -2.33 9.09
CA ASP A 152 8.04 -3.39 10.07
C ASP A 152 8.51 -4.70 9.44
N VAL A 153 8.05 -5.04 8.24
CA VAL A 153 8.58 -6.22 7.50
C VAL A 153 10.08 -6.05 7.21
N GLU A 154 10.52 -4.89 6.74
CA GLU A 154 11.93 -4.62 6.47
C GLU A 154 12.77 -4.58 7.76
N ARG A 155 12.24 -4.03 8.86
CA ARG A 155 12.91 -4.08 10.18
C ARG A 155 13.05 -5.49 10.70
N HIS A 156 12.01 -6.31 10.62
CA HIS A 156 12.07 -7.71 11.04
C HIS A 156 13.01 -8.52 10.13
N ARG A 157 13.04 -8.23 8.83
CA ARG A 157 14.01 -8.79 7.88
C ARG A 157 15.44 -8.40 8.26
N LEU A 158 15.72 -7.13 8.49
CA LEU A 158 17.04 -6.63 8.88
C LEU A 158 17.46 -7.14 10.27
N ALA A 159 16.56 -7.16 11.24
CA ALA A 159 16.82 -7.66 12.59
C ALA A 159 17.07 -9.17 12.60
N GLY A 160 16.26 -9.97 11.89
CA GLY A 160 16.48 -11.40 11.73
C GLY A 160 17.77 -11.73 10.99
N TRP A 161 18.17 -10.88 10.04
CA TRP A 161 19.44 -10.99 9.32
C TRP A 161 20.66 -10.62 10.15
N VAL A 162 20.55 -9.63 11.03
CA VAL A 162 21.68 -9.12 11.84
C VAL A 162 21.88 -9.94 13.11
N LEU A 163 20.83 -10.45 13.75
CA LEU A 163 20.92 -10.97 15.13
C LEU A 163 21.08 -12.48 15.25
N THR A 164 20.46 -13.29 14.40
CA THR A 164 20.33 -14.74 14.68
C THR A 164 21.62 -15.53 14.37
N GLY A 165 22.38 -15.12 13.34
CA GLY A 165 23.67 -15.73 13.02
C GLY A 165 24.83 -15.24 13.90
N THR A 166 24.81 -13.95 14.27
CA THR A 166 25.87 -13.31 15.06
C THR A 166 25.85 -13.73 16.53
N THR A 167 24.67 -13.87 17.14
CA THR A 167 24.54 -14.23 18.57
C THR A 167 25.06 -15.63 18.90
N ARG A 168 24.78 -16.64 18.05
CA ARG A 168 25.28 -18.02 18.26
C ARG A 168 26.79 -18.12 18.15
N ARG A 169 27.43 -17.42 17.20
CA ARG A 169 28.89 -17.44 17.02
C ARG A 169 29.63 -16.54 17.99
N LEU A 170 29.02 -15.43 18.42
CA LEU A 170 29.54 -14.63 19.54
C LEU A 170 29.60 -15.45 20.84
N ALA A 171 28.62 -16.32 21.07
CA ALA A 171 28.65 -17.26 22.19
C ALA A 171 29.82 -18.27 22.06
N GLU A 172 30.11 -18.77 20.86
CA GLU A 172 31.26 -19.65 20.59
C GLU A 172 32.60 -18.95 20.82
N VAL A 173 32.77 -17.72 20.31
CA VAL A 173 33.97 -16.90 20.57
C VAL A 173 34.12 -16.62 22.07
N THR A 174 33.03 -16.34 22.78
CA THR A 174 33.04 -16.11 24.23
C THR A 174 33.44 -17.38 25.00
N LEU A 175 33.01 -18.56 24.55
CA LEU A 175 33.40 -19.84 25.14
C LEU A 175 34.89 -20.11 24.93
N ARG A 176 35.39 -19.98 23.70
CA ARG A 176 36.82 -20.20 23.39
C ARG A 176 37.74 -19.19 24.09
N TRP A 177 37.27 -17.97 24.30
CA TRP A 177 37.98 -16.98 25.12
C TRP A 177 38.13 -17.44 26.57
N ARG A 178 37.07 -18.00 27.17
CA ARG A 178 37.11 -18.54 28.54
C ARG A 178 38.06 -19.73 28.65
N GLU A 179 38.06 -20.63 27.67
CA GLU A 179 38.97 -21.77 27.61
C GLU A 179 40.43 -21.31 27.51
N PHE A 180 40.71 -20.31 26.68
CA PHE A 180 42.03 -19.70 26.58
C PHE A 180 42.47 -19.07 27.91
N ALA A 181 41.58 -18.30 28.57
CA ALA A 181 41.89 -17.64 29.84
C ALA A 181 42.19 -18.65 30.97
N ALA A 182 41.51 -19.80 30.99
CA ALA A 182 41.80 -20.89 31.93
C ALA A 182 43.13 -21.57 31.61
N ALA A 183 43.37 -21.93 30.34
CA ALA A 183 44.62 -22.56 29.91
C ALA A 183 45.85 -21.66 30.15
N ALA A 184 45.72 -20.34 29.98
CA ALA A 184 46.79 -19.38 30.25
C ALA A 184 47.18 -19.28 31.74
N ARG A 185 46.27 -19.65 32.65
CA ARG A 185 46.54 -19.66 34.11
C ARG A 185 47.09 -21.00 34.58
N ASP A 186 46.49 -22.10 34.12
CA ASP A 186 46.72 -23.42 34.71
C ASP A 186 47.65 -24.30 33.88
N GLU A 187 47.80 -24.05 32.58
CA GLU A 187 48.56 -24.92 31.66
C GLU A 187 49.23 -24.12 30.52
N PRO A 188 50.37 -23.45 30.79
CA PRO A 188 51.06 -22.55 29.85
C PRO A 188 51.44 -23.22 28.52
N SER A 189 51.63 -24.53 28.55
CA SER A 189 51.98 -25.37 27.40
C SER A 189 50.84 -25.44 26.36
N ARG A 190 49.58 -25.32 26.79
CA ARG A 190 48.39 -25.38 25.92
C ARG A 190 47.93 -24.02 25.41
N THR A 191 48.38 -22.93 26.02
CA THR A 191 47.95 -21.56 25.73
C THR A 191 48.09 -21.18 24.25
N LEU A 192 49.17 -21.60 23.58
CA LEU A 192 49.38 -21.34 22.15
C LEU A 192 48.41 -22.11 21.25
N ALA A 193 47.92 -23.28 21.66
CA ALA A 193 46.92 -24.03 20.89
C ALA A 193 45.55 -23.37 21.01
N THR A 194 45.12 -23.06 22.23
CA THR A 194 43.82 -22.42 22.50
C THR A 194 43.73 -21.02 21.89
N LEU A 195 44.85 -20.27 21.83
CA LEU A 195 44.91 -18.98 21.14
C LEU A 195 44.67 -19.09 19.63
N ARG A 196 45.19 -20.15 18.99
CA ARG A 196 44.97 -20.39 17.55
C ARG A 196 43.51 -20.72 17.26
N GLU A 197 42.89 -21.52 18.13
CA GLU A 197 41.46 -21.85 18.01
C GLU A 197 40.55 -20.65 18.23
N LEU A 198 40.85 -19.80 19.20
CA LEU A 198 40.16 -18.52 19.39
C LEU A 198 40.30 -17.61 18.16
N ARG A 199 41.51 -17.51 17.61
CA ARG A 199 41.75 -16.70 16.40
C ARG A 199 40.95 -17.22 15.21
N ALA A 200 40.91 -18.52 15.00
CA ALA A 200 40.09 -19.14 13.95
C ALA A 200 38.59 -18.83 14.14
N ALA A 201 38.08 -18.94 15.37
CA ALA A 201 36.68 -18.61 15.66
C ALA A 201 36.33 -17.12 15.42
N VAL A 202 37.28 -16.21 15.64
CA VAL A 202 37.13 -14.78 15.33
C VAL A 202 37.18 -14.52 13.83
N ASP A 203 38.11 -15.15 13.11
CA ASP A 203 38.20 -15.02 11.65
C ASP A 203 36.93 -15.56 10.97
N ASP A 204 36.41 -16.70 11.43
CA ASP A 204 35.13 -17.26 10.97
C ASP A 204 33.95 -16.32 11.24
N LEU A 205 33.92 -15.64 12.39
CA LEU A 205 32.90 -14.64 12.72
C LEU A 205 32.95 -13.43 11.76
N ILE A 206 34.16 -12.98 11.41
CA ILE A 206 34.37 -11.85 10.49
C ILE A 206 33.96 -12.22 9.07
N ASP A 207 34.27 -13.42 8.59
CA ASP A 207 33.90 -13.86 7.24
C ASP A 207 32.39 -14.15 7.11
N ASP A 208 31.76 -14.66 8.17
CA ASP A 208 30.30 -14.75 8.25
C ASP A 208 29.65 -13.35 8.21
N PHE A 209 30.17 -12.38 8.97
CA PHE A 209 29.69 -11.01 8.94
C PHE A 209 29.81 -10.38 7.53
N ARG A 210 30.92 -10.63 6.83
CA ARG A 210 31.10 -10.19 5.44
C ARG A 210 30.13 -10.89 4.47
N THR A 211 29.79 -12.14 4.73
CA THR A 211 28.80 -12.89 3.94
C THR A 211 27.39 -12.35 4.17
N VAL A 212 27.04 -12.00 5.41
CA VAL A 212 25.79 -11.31 5.75
C VAL A 212 25.71 -9.96 5.04
N VAL A 213 26.75 -9.13 5.12
CA VAL A 213 26.80 -7.82 4.45
C VAL A 213 26.62 -7.95 2.93
N ARG A 214 27.25 -8.94 2.29
CA ARG A 214 27.09 -9.20 0.84
C ARG A 214 25.68 -9.66 0.46
N ALA A 215 25.04 -10.45 1.32
CA ALA A 215 23.70 -10.93 1.05
C ALA A 215 22.60 -9.90 1.37
N VAL A 216 22.85 -8.89 2.21
CA VAL A 216 21.92 -7.76 2.45
C VAL A 216 21.74 -6.84 1.23
N HIS A 217 22.70 -6.76 0.30
CA HIS A 217 22.53 -5.99 -0.95
C HIS A 217 23.24 -6.61 -2.16
N PRO A 218 22.67 -7.63 -2.81
CA PRO A 218 23.23 -8.17 -4.04
C PRO A 218 22.88 -7.23 -5.21
N SER A 219 23.85 -6.45 -5.68
CA SER A 219 23.71 -5.64 -6.91
C SER A 219 23.36 -6.50 -8.14
N THR A 220 23.81 -7.75 -8.13
CA THR A 220 23.48 -8.78 -9.13
C THR A 220 22.01 -9.17 -9.12
N LEU A 221 21.35 -9.18 -7.94
CA LEU A 221 19.91 -9.49 -7.86
C LEU A 221 19.10 -8.43 -8.59
N ARG A 222 19.43 -7.15 -8.41
CA ARG A 222 18.77 -6.05 -9.14
C ARG A 222 19.00 -6.14 -10.65
N SER A 223 20.25 -6.33 -11.07
CA SER A 223 20.64 -6.27 -12.49
C SER A 223 20.34 -7.54 -13.29
N ARG A 224 20.52 -8.74 -12.72
CA ARG A 224 20.49 -10.03 -13.43
C ARG A 224 19.49 -11.05 -12.87
N GLY A 225 18.79 -10.73 -11.78
CA GLY A 225 17.72 -11.57 -11.21
C GLY A 225 18.20 -12.69 -10.28
N THR A 226 17.24 -13.38 -9.67
CA THR A 226 17.46 -14.32 -8.55
C THR A 226 18.36 -15.49 -8.90
N ALA A 227 18.18 -16.13 -10.06
CA ALA A 227 18.99 -17.29 -10.45
C ALA A 227 20.48 -16.90 -10.64
N ALA A 228 20.75 -15.76 -11.26
CA ALA A 228 22.11 -15.26 -11.43
C ALA A 228 22.76 -14.88 -10.10
N ALA A 229 22.02 -14.19 -9.22
CA ALA A 229 22.51 -13.81 -7.89
C ALA A 229 22.80 -15.05 -7.02
N LEU A 230 21.93 -16.06 -7.05
CA LEU A 230 22.17 -17.33 -6.35
C LEU A 230 23.32 -18.13 -6.96
N GLY A 231 23.53 -18.05 -8.28
CA GLY A 231 24.71 -18.62 -8.94
C GLY A 231 26.01 -17.99 -8.46
N GLU A 232 26.06 -16.67 -8.33
CA GLU A 232 27.23 -15.96 -7.77
C GLU A 232 27.45 -16.30 -6.29
N LEU A 233 26.38 -16.35 -5.49
CA LEU A 233 26.48 -16.77 -4.09
C LEU A 233 26.99 -18.21 -3.99
N ALA A 234 26.45 -19.12 -4.78
CA ALA A 234 26.85 -20.52 -4.85
C ALA A 234 28.33 -20.69 -5.23
N ALA A 235 28.84 -19.88 -6.17
CA ALA A 235 30.24 -19.90 -6.58
C ALA A 235 31.21 -19.41 -5.48
N SER A 236 30.72 -18.64 -4.51
CA SER A 236 31.52 -18.17 -3.37
C SER A 236 31.63 -19.18 -2.22
N LEU A 237 30.83 -20.26 -2.25
CA LEU A 237 30.83 -21.25 -1.19
C LEU A 237 32.03 -22.20 -1.30
N PRO A 238 32.60 -22.66 -0.17
CA PRO A 238 33.68 -23.66 -0.18
C PRO A 238 33.25 -25.01 -0.76
N ARG A 239 31.95 -25.33 -0.68
CA ARG A 239 31.36 -26.56 -1.21
C ARG A 239 30.83 -26.35 -2.63
N ARG A 240 31.11 -27.30 -3.53
CA ARG A 240 30.57 -27.28 -4.90
C ARG A 240 29.03 -27.32 -4.91
N VAL A 241 28.42 -26.42 -5.67
CA VAL A 241 26.97 -26.32 -5.85
C VAL A 241 26.64 -26.37 -7.34
N HIS A 242 25.70 -27.23 -7.71
CA HIS A 242 25.18 -27.31 -9.08
C HIS A 242 23.79 -26.69 -9.12
N CYS A 243 23.66 -25.58 -9.83
CA CYS A 243 22.38 -24.91 -10.06
C CYS A 243 21.80 -25.31 -11.41
N THR A 244 20.52 -25.67 -11.43
CA THR A 244 19.79 -26.08 -12.64
C THR A 244 18.38 -25.49 -12.65
N GLY A 245 17.72 -25.49 -13.80
CA GLY A 245 16.36 -24.96 -13.96
C GLY A 245 16.32 -23.43 -14.11
N ASP A 246 15.11 -22.88 -14.09
CA ASP A 246 14.87 -21.45 -14.29
C ASP A 246 13.64 -20.96 -13.48
N LEU A 247 13.71 -19.73 -12.99
CA LEU A 247 12.61 -19.02 -12.32
C LEU A 247 11.76 -18.21 -13.31
N GLY A 248 12.18 -18.12 -14.58
CA GLY A 248 11.47 -17.43 -15.66
C GLY A 248 11.57 -15.92 -15.58
N ARG A 249 10.51 -15.23 -16.03
CA ARG A 249 10.44 -13.75 -16.05
C ARG A 249 10.63 -13.14 -14.65
N ARG A 250 11.20 -11.94 -14.59
CA ARG A 250 11.35 -11.15 -13.35
C ARG A 250 10.00 -10.95 -12.64
N VAL A 251 10.03 -10.96 -11.31
CA VAL A 251 8.87 -10.69 -10.45
C VAL A 251 9.19 -9.55 -9.49
N GLY A 252 8.22 -9.16 -8.65
CA GLY A 252 8.41 -8.10 -7.65
C GLY A 252 9.67 -8.33 -6.82
N TRP A 253 10.38 -7.25 -6.51
CA TRP A 253 11.64 -7.28 -5.77
C TRP A 253 11.51 -8.02 -4.43
N GLU A 254 10.34 -7.89 -3.80
CA GLU A 254 9.98 -8.52 -2.54
C GLU A 254 10.03 -10.05 -2.65
N VAL A 255 9.47 -10.61 -3.72
CA VAL A 255 9.46 -12.06 -3.98
C VAL A 255 10.85 -12.55 -4.40
N GLU A 256 11.50 -11.83 -5.31
CA GLU A 256 12.84 -12.20 -5.80
C GLU A 256 13.88 -12.23 -4.68
N SER A 257 13.81 -11.24 -3.80
CA SER A 257 14.70 -11.14 -2.66
C SER A 257 14.33 -12.11 -1.55
N GLY A 258 13.04 -12.38 -1.31
CA GLY A 258 12.59 -13.44 -0.39
C GLY A 258 13.13 -14.81 -0.77
N ILE A 259 13.01 -15.21 -2.04
CA ILE A 259 13.58 -16.47 -2.54
C ILE A 259 15.10 -16.51 -2.42
N TYR A 260 15.77 -15.41 -2.79
CA TYR A 260 17.23 -15.31 -2.67
C TYR A 260 17.68 -15.54 -1.23
N HIS A 261 17.09 -14.81 -0.28
CA HIS A 261 17.47 -14.87 1.12
C HIS A 261 17.15 -16.23 1.75
N ALA A 262 15.96 -16.78 1.49
CA ALA A 262 15.61 -18.12 1.97
C ALA A 262 16.62 -19.17 1.50
N THR A 263 17.04 -19.10 0.24
CA THR A 263 18.04 -20.02 -0.30
C THR A 263 19.42 -19.79 0.30
N ALA A 264 19.81 -18.53 0.54
CA ALA A 264 21.06 -18.17 1.20
C ALA A 264 21.12 -18.72 2.64
N VAL A 265 20.02 -18.67 3.39
CA VAL A 265 19.96 -19.24 4.74
C VAL A 265 20.09 -20.77 4.69
N VAL A 266 19.52 -21.43 3.68
CA VAL A 266 19.77 -22.87 3.47
C VAL A 266 21.25 -23.14 3.20
N PHE A 267 21.91 -22.33 2.37
CA PHE A 267 23.36 -22.47 2.13
C PHE A 267 24.21 -22.26 3.40
N ALA A 268 23.78 -21.38 4.30
CA ALA A 268 24.45 -21.19 5.59
C ALA A 268 24.18 -22.35 6.57
N ALA A 269 23.04 -23.01 6.46
CA ALA A 269 22.65 -24.10 7.36
C ALA A 269 23.29 -25.45 6.99
N VAL A 270 23.63 -25.67 5.71
CA VAL A 270 24.30 -26.88 5.23
C VAL A 270 25.80 -26.89 5.61
N PRO A 271 26.44 -28.07 5.73
CA PRO A 271 27.87 -28.14 6.05
C PRO A 271 28.72 -27.44 4.99
N ALA A 272 29.68 -26.63 5.44
CA ALA A 272 30.58 -25.87 4.57
C ALA A 272 31.48 -26.76 3.70
N THR A 273 31.74 -27.99 4.12
CA THR A 273 32.55 -28.98 3.39
C THR A 273 31.86 -30.34 3.40
N ALA A 274 31.75 -30.96 2.23
CA ALA A 274 31.36 -32.36 2.06
C ALA A 274 31.82 -32.87 0.68
N ASP A 275 32.02 -34.19 0.53
CA ASP A 275 32.50 -34.80 -0.72
C ASP A 275 31.51 -34.64 -1.88
N ALA A 276 30.21 -34.80 -1.57
CA ALA A 276 29.15 -34.72 -2.56
C ALA A 276 28.65 -33.26 -2.71
N PRO A 277 28.43 -32.79 -3.95
CA PRO A 277 27.99 -31.42 -4.20
C PRO A 277 26.54 -31.21 -3.76
N LEU A 278 26.20 -29.95 -3.46
CA LEU A 278 24.81 -29.53 -3.32
C LEU A 278 24.18 -29.44 -4.71
N SER A 279 22.90 -29.82 -4.80
CA SER A 279 22.11 -29.61 -6.02
C SER A 279 21.00 -28.61 -5.73
N VAL A 280 20.90 -27.58 -6.57
CA VAL A 280 19.89 -26.54 -6.47
C VAL A 280 19.08 -26.54 -7.76
N HIS A 281 17.77 -26.65 -7.63
CA HIS A 281 16.86 -26.65 -8.75
C HIS A 281 15.87 -25.50 -8.63
N PHE A 282 15.86 -24.65 -9.65
CA PHE A 282 14.91 -23.56 -9.80
C PHE A 282 13.72 -24.01 -10.62
N SER A 283 12.53 -23.74 -10.14
CA SER A 283 11.31 -24.01 -10.89
C SER A 283 10.27 -22.93 -10.68
N ARG A 284 9.42 -22.76 -11.69
CA ARG A 284 8.18 -21.99 -11.61
C ARG A 284 7.03 -22.92 -11.95
N VAL A 285 6.08 -23.07 -11.02
CA VAL A 285 4.88 -23.88 -11.23
C VAL A 285 3.67 -23.03 -10.89
N GLY A 286 2.81 -22.77 -11.89
CA GLY A 286 1.70 -21.84 -11.77
C GLY A 286 2.17 -20.43 -11.37
N GLU A 287 1.52 -19.86 -10.37
CA GLU A 287 1.83 -18.54 -9.82
C GLU A 287 2.85 -18.61 -8.66
N ARG A 288 3.73 -19.62 -8.60
CA ARG A 288 4.74 -19.75 -7.54
C ARG A 288 6.15 -19.91 -8.08
N LEU A 289 7.11 -19.27 -7.42
CA LEU A 289 8.54 -19.50 -7.59
C LEU A 289 8.98 -20.50 -6.54
N ALA A 290 9.76 -21.50 -6.95
CA ALA A 290 10.26 -22.52 -6.05
C ALA A 290 11.75 -22.78 -6.25
N VAL A 291 12.43 -23.08 -5.15
CA VAL A 291 13.82 -23.51 -5.11
C VAL A 291 13.88 -24.78 -4.28
N ARG A 292 14.45 -25.82 -4.87
CA ARG A 292 14.76 -27.07 -4.18
C ARG A 292 16.26 -27.16 -3.98
N VAL A 293 16.68 -27.34 -2.73
CA VAL A 293 18.07 -27.66 -2.39
C VAL A 293 18.12 -29.11 -1.93
N CYS A 294 19.01 -29.90 -2.53
CA CYS A 294 19.31 -31.27 -2.15
C CYS A 294 20.72 -31.33 -1.57
N ASP A 295 20.80 -31.73 -0.30
CA ASP A 295 22.05 -32.00 0.40
C ASP A 295 22.20 -33.51 0.66
N PRO A 296 23.06 -34.22 -0.10
CA PRO A 296 23.30 -35.65 0.08
C PRO A 296 23.98 -36.00 1.41
N ALA A 297 24.66 -35.05 2.06
CA ALA A 297 25.34 -35.24 3.35
C ALA A 297 24.52 -34.69 4.53
N GLY A 298 23.38 -34.06 4.25
CA GLY A 298 22.58 -33.32 5.22
C GLY A 298 21.57 -34.18 5.96
N SER A 299 21.24 -33.78 7.20
CA SER A 299 20.09 -34.31 7.94
C SER A 299 18.89 -33.39 7.81
N ALA A 300 17.78 -33.91 7.28
CA ALA A 300 16.53 -33.16 7.14
C ALA A 300 15.98 -32.68 8.49
N GLN A 301 16.17 -33.48 9.56
CA GLN A 301 15.73 -33.09 10.90
C GLN A 301 16.58 -31.92 11.45
N ARG A 302 17.90 -31.96 11.26
CA ARG A 302 18.79 -30.86 11.66
C ARG A 302 18.45 -29.57 10.92
N LEU A 303 18.24 -29.65 9.60
CA LEU A 303 17.87 -28.50 8.79
C LEU A 303 16.49 -27.96 9.17
N ARG A 304 15.51 -28.83 9.47
CA ARG A 304 14.18 -28.40 9.94
C ARG A 304 14.26 -27.60 11.24
N ALA A 305 15.10 -28.03 12.19
CA ALA A 305 15.30 -27.30 13.43
C ALA A 305 16.03 -25.97 13.21
N ALA A 306 17.06 -25.97 12.36
CA ALA A 306 17.84 -24.77 12.06
C ALA A 306 17.05 -23.70 11.27
N LEU A 307 16.08 -24.11 10.45
CA LEU A 307 15.31 -23.26 9.54
C LEU A 307 13.87 -23.03 10.00
N ALA A 308 13.55 -23.33 11.26
CA ALA A 308 12.18 -23.24 11.79
C ALA A 308 11.64 -21.80 11.78
N ASP A 309 12.51 -20.82 12.02
CA ASP A 309 12.15 -19.40 12.01
C ASP A 309 11.95 -18.90 10.58
N ASP A 310 12.84 -19.26 9.66
CA ASP A 310 12.71 -18.94 8.24
C ASP A 310 11.45 -19.53 7.63
N ALA A 311 11.08 -20.75 8.03
CA ALA A 311 9.83 -21.38 7.60
C ALA A 311 8.58 -20.61 8.08
N ARG A 312 8.59 -20.10 9.31
CA ARG A 312 7.51 -19.25 9.84
C ARG A 312 7.43 -17.92 9.10
N LEU A 313 8.57 -17.30 8.82
CA LEU A 313 8.65 -16.05 8.08
C LEU A 313 8.13 -16.19 6.65
N LEU A 314 8.53 -17.25 5.93
CA LEU A 314 8.03 -17.51 4.57
C LEU A 314 6.54 -17.84 4.54
N ALA A 315 6.02 -18.51 5.57
CA ALA A 315 4.59 -18.78 5.70
C ALA A 315 3.78 -17.47 5.84
N ALA A 316 4.27 -16.49 6.59
CA ALA A 316 3.63 -15.17 6.72
C ALA A 316 3.58 -14.39 5.38
N LEU A 317 4.43 -14.74 4.42
CA LEU A 317 4.47 -14.19 3.06
C LEU A 317 3.62 -14.99 2.06
N GLY A 318 2.79 -15.93 2.53
CA GLY A 318 1.97 -16.80 1.68
C GLY A 318 2.78 -17.89 0.95
N GLY A 319 4.02 -18.16 1.38
CA GLY A 319 4.84 -19.24 0.85
C GLY A 319 5.20 -20.28 1.89
N GLY A 320 6.40 -20.85 1.79
CA GLY A 320 6.85 -21.79 2.80
C GLY A 320 8.24 -22.35 2.57
N LEU A 321 8.75 -22.98 3.63
CA LEU A 321 9.98 -23.78 3.61
C LEU A 321 9.69 -25.13 4.24
N ARG A 322 10.05 -26.20 3.53
CA ARG A 322 9.82 -27.57 3.97
C ARG A 322 11.11 -28.37 3.85
N CYS A 323 11.53 -28.96 4.97
CA CYS A 323 12.65 -29.90 5.00
C CYS A 323 12.10 -31.35 5.06
N GLN A 324 12.58 -32.23 4.19
CA GLN A 324 12.21 -33.65 4.13
C GLN A 324 13.43 -34.52 3.84
N ALA A 325 13.37 -35.78 4.23
CA ALA A 325 14.35 -36.77 3.80
C ALA A 325 13.88 -37.37 2.47
N SER A 326 14.78 -37.43 1.49
CA SER A 326 14.62 -38.22 0.28
C SER A 326 14.55 -39.72 0.63
N PRO A 327 13.92 -40.58 -0.21
CA PRO A 327 14.04 -42.03 -0.10
C PRO A 327 15.49 -42.54 -0.06
N THR A 328 16.43 -41.77 -0.63
CA THR A 328 17.87 -42.06 -0.63
C THR A 328 18.61 -41.55 0.61
N GLY A 329 17.92 -40.96 1.59
CA GLY A 329 18.50 -40.41 2.81
C GLY A 329 19.05 -38.99 2.70
N ALA A 330 19.12 -38.41 1.49
CA ALA A 330 19.52 -37.01 1.29
C ALA A 330 18.51 -36.04 1.91
N ALA A 331 18.97 -34.89 2.41
CA ALA A 331 18.07 -33.83 2.87
C ALA A 331 17.58 -32.99 1.69
N LEU A 332 16.27 -32.83 1.59
CA LEU A 332 15.59 -31.99 0.62
C LEU A 332 15.00 -30.77 1.34
N VAL A 333 15.30 -29.58 0.85
CA VAL A 333 14.71 -28.32 1.32
C VAL A 333 13.98 -27.68 0.15
N ASP A 334 12.66 -27.60 0.27
CA ASP A 334 11.79 -26.93 -0.67
C ASP A 334 11.44 -25.55 -0.12
N ILE A 335 11.71 -24.51 -0.92
CA ILE A 335 11.36 -23.12 -0.65
C ILE A 335 10.40 -22.69 -1.74
N TRP A 336 9.30 -22.00 -1.39
CA TRP A 336 8.44 -21.38 -2.39
C TRP A 336 7.83 -20.06 -1.90
N LEU A 337 7.53 -19.18 -2.85
CA LEU A 337 6.77 -17.94 -2.65
C LEU A 337 5.80 -17.72 -3.82
N PRO A 338 4.64 -17.08 -3.60
CA PRO A 338 3.75 -16.68 -4.68
C PRO A 338 4.39 -15.55 -5.52
N GLN A 339 4.02 -15.45 -6.80
CA GLN A 339 4.49 -14.40 -7.71
C GLN A 339 4.02 -13.00 -7.29
N ARG A 340 2.95 -12.91 -6.51
CA ARG A 340 2.43 -11.71 -5.88
C ARG A 340 2.17 -12.01 -4.41
N LEU A 341 2.74 -11.21 -3.52
CA LEU A 341 2.47 -11.28 -2.08
C LEU A 341 1.09 -10.67 -1.85
N ALA A 342 0.05 -11.50 -1.84
CA ALA A 342 -1.25 -11.13 -1.30
C ALA A 342 -1.34 -11.76 0.09
N GLY A 343 -1.60 -10.95 1.12
CA GLY A 343 -1.82 -11.45 2.47
C GLY A 343 -3.18 -12.12 2.56
N ASP A 344 -3.32 -13.33 2.03
CA ASP A 344 -4.19 -14.37 2.58
C ASP A 344 -4.01 -15.73 1.88
N ASP A 345 -4.01 -16.77 2.71
CA ASP A 345 -4.14 -18.23 2.50
C ASP A 345 -3.59 -18.88 1.21
N ASP A 346 -2.61 -19.79 1.38
CA ASP A 346 -2.12 -20.68 0.30
C ASP A 346 -1.92 -22.16 0.77
N PRO A 347 -2.43 -23.18 0.02
CA PRO A 347 -2.65 -24.57 0.46
C PRO A 347 -1.42 -25.49 0.38
N GLY A 348 -0.21 -24.96 0.60
CA GLY A 348 1.04 -25.75 0.56
C GLY A 348 1.66 -25.92 -0.83
N PRO A 349 2.80 -26.63 -0.95
CA PRO A 349 3.69 -26.55 -2.11
C PRO A 349 3.05 -27.10 -3.39
N PRO A 350 3.46 -26.60 -4.57
CA PRO A 350 3.01 -27.17 -5.84
C PRO A 350 3.44 -28.64 -5.98
N PRO A 351 2.64 -29.48 -6.67
CA PRO A 351 3.02 -30.87 -6.93
C PRO A 351 4.29 -30.93 -7.77
N LEU A 352 5.17 -31.85 -7.41
CA LEU A 352 6.51 -31.97 -7.98
C LEU A 352 6.48 -32.65 -9.34
N PRO A 353 7.27 -32.19 -10.32
CA PRO A 353 7.65 -33.05 -11.44
C PRO A 353 8.48 -34.24 -10.93
N PRO A 354 8.38 -35.42 -11.56
CA PRO A 354 9.18 -36.59 -11.19
C PRO A 354 10.67 -36.25 -11.27
N ALA A 355 11.45 -36.83 -10.35
CA ALA A 355 12.90 -36.64 -10.33
C ALA A 355 13.49 -36.92 -11.72
N PRO A 356 14.45 -36.10 -12.19
CA PRO A 356 15.14 -36.41 -13.44
C PRO A 356 15.78 -37.80 -13.30
N HIS A 357 15.49 -38.68 -14.25
CA HIS A 357 16.20 -39.94 -14.41
C HIS A 357 17.69 -39.65 -14.50
N VAL A 358 18.44 -39.99 -13.45
CA VAL A 358 19.89 -40.14 -13.53
C VAL A 358 20.11 -41.47 -14.28
N PRO A 359 20.65 -41.47 -15.52
CA PRO A 359 20.99 -42.72 -16.17
C PRO A 359 22.04 -43.44 -15.31
N PRO A 360 21.92 -44.78 -15.14
CA PRO A 360 22.93 -45.53 -14.40
C PRO A 360 24.30 -45.33 -15.05
N ALA A 361 25.33 -45.16 -14.21
CA ALA A 361 26.71 -45.06 -14.65
C ALA A 361 27.04 -46.23 -15.61
N PRO A 362 27.78 -45.99 -16.71
CA PRO A 362 28.13 -47.05 -17.62
C PRO A 362 28.89 -48.14 -16.85
N HIS A 363 28.36 -49.36 -16.88
CA HIS A 363 29.05 -50.53 -16.37
C HIS A 363 30.42 -50.60 -17.02
N VAL A 364 31.47 -50.35 -16.24
CA VAL A 364 32.84 -50.67 -16.63
C VAL A 364 32.88 -52.18 -16.80
N ARG A 365 32.85 -52.65 -18.06
CA ARG A 365 33.15 -54.04 -18.39
C ARG A 365 34.57 -54.31 -17.90
N HIS A 366 34.69 -55.14 -16.87
CA HIS A 366 35.95 -55.76 -16.50
C HIS A 366 36.49 -56.50 -17.73
N VAL A 367 37.57 -55.97 -18.31
CA VAL A 367 38.40 -56.69 -19.28
C VAL A 367 39.26 -57.67 -18.48
N PRO A 368 39.20 -58.99 -18.73
CA PRO A 368 40.06 -59.94 -18.05
C PRO A 368 41.52 -59.75 -18.51
N PRO A 369 42.51 -59.99 -17.63
CA PRO A 369 43.91 -59.79 -17.97
C PRO A 369 44.36 -60.79 -19.05
N ALA A 370 45.11 -60.29 -20.03
CA ALA A 370 45.68 -61.09 -21.11
C ALA A 370 46.64 -62.17 -20.56
N PRO A 371 46.68 -63.38 -21.17
CA PRO A 371 47.60 -64.43 -20.75
C PRO A 371 49.04 -64.02 -21.06
N ARG A 372 49.92 -64.13 -20.06
CA ARG A 372 51.36 -63.97 -20.22
C ARG A 372 51.89 -65.03 -21.19
N ARG A 373 52.60 -64.59 -22.24
CA ARG A 373 53.52 -65.43 -23.01
C ARG A 373 54.94 -65.13 -22.57
#